data_AF-A0AAV7IR63-F1
#
_entry.id   AF-A0AAV7IR63-F1
#
_cell.length_a   1.000
_cell.length_b   1.000
_cell.length_c   1.000
_cell.angle_alpha   90.00
_cell.angle_beta   90.00
_cell.angle_gamma   90.00
#
_symmetry.space_group_name_H-M   'P 1'
#
loop_
_entity.id
_entity.type
_entity.pdbx_description
1 polymer ?
#
loop_
_entity_poly.entity_id
_entity_poly.type
_entity_poly.pdbx_seq_one_letter_code
_entity_poly.pdbx_strand_id
1 'polypeptide(L)'
;MIMKWELENPRLFIMIPGESGIKGVTSFWETVDDSLWNRTSKLNPESDRITATAVLDLPTFNDTCQVKVYGTVTYKMDEMELQAPVNFLSLTTTQAIDKSLTPRYAKDLHQSVVAMKAAAIEKVIAVPLHADGRGIKILSFIENKDFQEILNDVHVSKNPEVFRNCLIEVLSVESAVTMRISARSTAQLNILIHMLQAEFPDAIETGKQDKITDAVIALENEIKLKLGCDEPTKLLKAKVVTDLLVP
;
A
#
# COMPACT_ATOMS: atom_id res chain seq x y z
N MET A 1 -19.27 -19.57 20.37
CA MET A 1 -19.95 -18.66 19.43
C MET A 1 -18.96 -17.55 19.12
N ILE A 2 -18.22 -17.66 18.01
CA ILE A 2 -17.26 -16.63 17.61
C ILE A 2 -18.10 -15.47 17.07
N MET A 3 -17.97 -14.30 17.69
CA MET A 3 -18.71 -13.11 17.29
C MET A 3 -18.21 -12.70 15.90
N LYS A 4 -19.04 -12.87 14.88
CA LYS A 4 -18.76 -12.37 13.52
C LYS A 4 -18.93 -10.85 13.55
N TRP A 5 -17.83 -10.12 13.64
CA TRP A 5 -17.81 -8.68 13.43
C TRP A 5 -17.16 -8.39 12.08
N GLU A 6 -17.62 -7.36 11.38
CA GLU A 6 -16.97 -6.83 10.19
C GLU A 6 -16.73 -5.33 10.42
N LEU A 7 -15.50 -4.88 10.25
CA LEU A 7 -15.18 -3.45 10.26
C LEU A 7 -15.11 -2.99 8.82
N GLU A 8 -16.04 -2.13 8.44
CA GLU A 8 -16.10 -1.57 7.11
C GLU A 8 -15.35 -0.24 7.05
N ASN A 9 -14.69 -0.01 5.92
CA ASN A 9 -13.99 1.21 5.56
C ASN A 9 -13.08 1.75 6.68
N PRO A 10 -12.16 0.92 7.24
CA PRO A 10 -11.24 1.39 8.24
C PRO A 10 -10.33 2.47 7.64
N ARG A 11 -10.12 3.56 8.38
CA ARG A 11 -9.25 4.67 7.99
C ARG A 11 -8.35 5.03 9.14
N LEU A 12 -7.05 5.02 8.90
CA LEU A 12 -6.03 5.42 9.86
C LEU A 12 -5.68 6.89 9.60
N PHE A 13 -5.89 7.72 10.60
CA PHE A 13 -5.50 9.13 10.61
C PHE A 13 -4.29 9.29 11.50
N ILE A 14 -3.30 10.03 11.01
CA ILE A 14 -2.09 10.35 11.76
C ILE A 14 -1.99 11.85 11.96
N MET A 15 -1.69 12.25 13.19
CA MET A 15 -1.45 13.63 13.58
C MET A 15 -0.03 13.77 14.12
N ILE A 16 0.68 14.77 13.62
CA ILE A 16 1.97 15.23 14.13
C ILE A 16 1.76 16.63 14.73
N PRO A 17 1.94 16.83 16.05
CA PRO A 17 1.75 18.13 16.67
C PRO A 17 2.63 19.20 16.02
N GLY A 18 2.04 20.36 15.73
CA GLY A 18 2.75 21.49 15.10
C GLY A 18 2.74 21.48 13.58
N GLU A 19 2.30 20.38 12.94
CA GLU A 19 2.13 20.34 11.48
C GLU A 19 0.66 20.55 11.09
N SER A 20 0.41 21.37 10.07
CA SER A 20 -0.92 21.57 9.51
C SER A 20 -1.24 20.47 8.48
N GLY A 21 -2.28 19.69 8.74
CA GLY A 21 -2.80 18.67 7.81
C GLY A 21 -2.34 17.24 8.09
N ILE A 22 -2.91 16.29 7.36
CA ILE A 22 -2.50 14.88 7.41
C ILE A 22 -1.41 14.70 6.37
N LYS A 23 -0.21 14.38 6.84
CA LYS A 23 0.95 14.16 5.97
C LYS A 23 1.25 12.68 5.87
N GLY A 24 0.53 11.99 5.01
CA GLY A 24 0.87 10.62 4.71
C GLY A 24 -0.23 9.79 4.08
N VAL A 25 0.18 8.65 3.53
CA VAL A 25 -0.71 7.64 2.96
C VAL A 25 -0.89 6.54 3.99
N THR A 26 -2.14 6.16 4.27
CA THR A 26 -2.43 5.03 5.14
C THR A 26 -3.15 3.93 4.38
N SER A 27 -2.97 2.69 4.81
CA SER A 27 -3.56 1.52 4.17
C SER A 27 -3.73 0.40 5.18
N PHE A 28 -4.77 -0.40 4.99
CA PHE A 28 -4.99 -1.66 5.69
C PHE A 28 -4.73 -2.80 4.72
N TRP A 29 -4.15 -3.86 5.25
CA TRP A 29 -3.68 -5.01 4.49
C TRP A 29 -4.15 -6.29 5.17
N GLU A 30 -4.61 -7.23 4.35
CA GLU A 30 -4.83 -8.61 4.78
C GLU A 30 -3.91 -9.55 4.00
N THR A 31 -3.49 -10.63 4.65
CA THR A 31 -2.76 -11.71 3.97
C THR A 31 -3.72 -12.67 3.27
N VAL A 32 -3.37 -13.04 2.05
CA VAL A 32 -3.90 -14.21 1.34
C VAL A 32 -2.77 -15.24 1.26
N ASP A 33 -3.04 -16.46 1.69
CA ASP A 33 -2.09 -17.58 1.63
C ASP A 33 -0.73 -17.30 2.30
N ASP A 34 -0.77 -16.64 3.46
CA ASP A 34 0.34 -16.25 4.36
C ASP A 34 1.42 -15.32 3.74
N SER A 35 1.52 -15.23 2.42
CA SER A 35 2.62 -14.55 1.70
C SER A 35 2.18 -13.29 0.96
N LEU A 36 1.00 -13.32 0.33
CA LEU A 36 0.50 -12.24 -0.51
C LEU A 36 -0.28 -11.24 0.34
N TRP A 37 0.00 -9.95 0.17
CA TRP A 37 -0.70 -8.89 0.89
C TRP A 37 -1.59 -8.09 -0.03
N ASN A 38 -2.88 -8.00 0.29
CA ASN A 38 -3.84 -7.21 -0.48
C ASN A 38 -4.30 -6.00 0.34
N ARG A 39 -4.42 -4.84 -0.30
CA ARG A 39 -5.12 -3.72 0.32
C ARG A 39 -6.57 -4.11 0.52
N THR A 40 -7.10 -3.82 1.69
CA THR A 40 -8.48 -4.14 2.04
C THR A 40 -9.17 -2.92 2.64
N SER A 41 -10.45 -2.78 2.34
CA SER A 41 -11.36 -1.81 2.96
C SER A 41 -12.33 -2.49 3.93
N LYS A 42 -12.13 -3.78 4.23
CA LYS A 42 -12.95 -4.57 5.14
C LYS A 42 -12.06 -5.41 6.03
N LEU A 43 -12.35 -5.45 7.32
CA LEU A 43 -11.63 -6.30 8.27
C LEU A 43 -12.61 -7.26 8.90
N ASN A 44 -12.26 -8.54 8.89
CA ASN A 44 -13.05 -9.59 9.51
C ASN A 44 -12.14 -10.43 10.44
N PRO A 45 -12.72 -11.11 11.45
CA PRO A 45 -11.98 -11.97 12.37
C PRO A 45 -11.51 -13.29 11.73
N GLU A 46 -11.95 -13.59 10.51
CA GLU A 46 -11.55 -14.79 9.76
C GLU A 46 -10.23 -14.56 8.98
N SER A 47 -9.73 -13.32 8.93
CA SER A 47 -8.47 -12.97 8.28
C SER A 47 -7.29 -13.43 9.14
N ASP A 48 -6.39 -14.23 8.55
CA ASP A 48 -5.22 -14.77 9.26
C ASP A 48 -4.31 -13.69 9.86
N ARG A 49 -3.98 -12.67 9.05
CA ARG A 49 -3.19 -11.51 9.48
C ARG A 49 -3.74 -10.23 8.90
N ILE A 50 -3.85 -9.23 9.76
CA ILE A 50 -4.23 -7.87 9.41
C ILE A 50 -3.10 -6.94 9.82
N THR A 51 -2.72 -6.01 8.95
CA THR A 51 -1.72 -4.98 9.25
C THR A 51 -2.16 -3.63 8.72
N ALA A 52 -1.92 -2.57 9.49
CA ALA A 52 -2.09 -1.20 9.04
C ALA A 52 -0.73 -0.55 8.83
N THR A 53 -0.60 0.24 7.78
CA THR A 53 0.62 1.04 7.53
C THR A 53 0.28 2.51 7.41
N ALA A 54 1.20 3.36 7.86
CA ALA A 54 1.22 4.78 7.59
C ALA A 54 2.59 5.16 7.03
N VAL A 55 2.59 5.81 5.87
CA VAL A 55 3.78 6.42 5.25
C VAL A 55 3.66 7.91 5.45
N LEU A 56 4.52 8.47 6.30
CA LEU A 56 4.50 9.89 6.63
C LEU A 56 5.55 10.65 5.83
N ASP A 57 5.26 11.90 5.51
CA ASP A 57 6.33 12.82 5.14
C ASP A 57 7.30 12.99 6.30
N LEU A 58 8.56 13.28 5.98
CA LEU A 58 9.56 13.49 7.01
C LEU A 58 9.14 14.69 7.88
N PRO A 59 8.91 14.49 9.20
CA PRO A 59 8.48 15.58 10.06
C PRO A 59 9.59 16.60 10.25
N THR A 60 9.18 17.82 10.57
CA THR A 60 10.11 18.90 10.92
C THR A 60 10.58 18.76 12.39
N PHE A 61 11.89 18.93 12.61
CA PHE A 61 12.54 18.83 13.92
C PHE A 61 13.07 20.20 14.37
N ASN A 62 12.22 21.23 14.33
CA ASN A 62 12.66 22.62 14.52
C ASN A 62 13.16 22.90 15.95
N ASP A 63 12.39 22.47 16.96
CA ASP A 63 12.66 22.80 18.38
C ASP A 63 12.90 21.57 19.26
N THR A 64 12.70 20.36 18.72
CA THR A 64 12.84 19.10 19.46
C THR A 64 13.58 18.04 18.63
N CYS A 65 14.41 17.24 19.29
CA CYS A 65 15.06 16.07 18.67
C CYS A 65 14.11 14.85 18.58
N GLN A 66 12.87 15.01 19.03
CA GLN A 66 11.86 13.98 19.14
C GLN A 66 10.51 14.54 18.74
N VAL A 67 9.83 13.84 17.84
CA VAL A 67 8.47 14.11 17.40
C VAL A 67 7.57 12.98 17.90
N LYS A 68 6.41 13.33 18.44
CA LYS A 68 5.37 12.36 18.83
C LYS A 68 4.32 12.30 17.73
N VAL A 69 3.95 11.09 17.36
CA VAL A 69 2.98 10.79 16.31
C VAL A 69 1.78 10.14 16.98
N TYR A 70 0.61 10.72 16.79
CA TYR A 70 -0.66 10.21 17.32
C TYR A 70 -1.47 9.62 16.18
N GLY A 71 -2.17 8.52 16.44
CA GLY A 71 -3.02 7.87 15.44
C GLY A 71 -4.41 7.59 15.96
N THR A 72 -5.39 7.62 15.06
CA THR A 72 -6.76 7.18 15.32
C THR A 72 -7.23 6.35 14.14
N VAL A 73 -7.81 5.18 14.41
CA VAL A 73 -8.54 4.41 13.39
C VAL A 73 -10.02 4.74 13.52
N THR A 74 -10.64 5.19 12.43
CA THR A 74 -12.10 5.22 12.31
C THR A 74 -12.57 4.01 11.53
N TYR A 75 -13.72 3.47 11.87
CA TYR A 75 -14.32 2.33 11.16
C TYR A 75 -15.83 2.34 11.31
N LYS A 76 -16.53 1.58 10.48
CA LYS A 76 -17.97 1.35 10.59
C LYS A 76 -18.23 -0.08 11.06
N MET A 77 -19.13 -0.25 12.03
CA MET A 77 -19.58 -1.56 12.53
C MET A 77 -21.08 -1.46 12.84
N ASP A 78 -21.90 -2.35 12.27
CA ASP A 78 -23.36 -2.37 12.46
C ASP A 78 -24.03 -0.99 12.26
N GLU A 79 -23.69 -0.31 11.16
CA GLU A 79 -24.14 1.06 10.84
C GLU A 79 -23.64 2.19 11.77
N MET A 80 -22.86 1.87 12.81
CA MET A 80 -22.24 2.87 13.69
C MET A 80 -20.83 3.22 13.23
N GLU A 81 -20.53 4.52 13.17
CA GLU A 81 -19.16 4.99 13.02
C GLU A 81 -18.47 5.07 14.38
N LEU A 82 -17.35 4.36 14.51
CA LEU A 82 -16.58 4.25 15.75
C LEU A 82 -15.15 4.72 15.52
N GLN A 83 -14.46 5.01 16.62
CA GLN A 83 -13.07 5.43 16.64
C GLN A 83 -12.30 4.71 17.74
N ALA A 84 -11.08 4.27 17.41
CA ALA A 84 -10.15 3.70 18.36
C ALA A 84 -8.81 4.44 18.29
N PRO A 85 -8.22 4.84 19.42
CA PRO A 85 -6.89 5.43 19.43
C PRO A 85 -5.83 4.38 19.09
N VAL A 86 -4.81 4.78 18.35
CA VAL A 86 -3.59 4.01 18.13
C VAL A 86 -2.53 4.53 19.10
N ASN A 87 -1.72 3.62 19.66
CA ASN A 87 -0.62 3.99 20.52
C ASN A 87 0.28 5.03 19.85
N PHE A 88 0.72 6.03 20.63
CA PHE A 88 1.60 7.05 20.10
C PHE A 88 2.96 6.44 19.73
N LEU A 89 3.48 6.83 18.59
CA LEU A 89 4.83 6.48 18.16
C LEU A 89 5.74 7.70 18.35
N SER A 90 7.01 7.47 18.62
CA SER A 90 7.97 8.56 18.72
C SER A 90 9.11 8.40 17.73
N LEU A 91 9.35 9.46 16.97
CA LEU A 91 10.39 9.54 15.96
C LEU A 91 11.48 10.48 16.46
N THR A 92 12.72 10.01 16.50
CA THR A 92 13.88 10.84 16.85
C THR A 92 14.67 11.22 15.60
N THR A 93 15.41 12.33 15.67
CA THR A 93 16.34 12.75 14.60
C THR A 93 17.34 11.65 14.24
N THR A 94 17.85 10.93 15.23
CA THR A 94 18.77 9.79 15.02
C THR A 94 18.11 8.70 14.16
N GLN A 95 16.89 8.30 14.49
CA GLN A 95 16.13 7.27 13.76
C GLN A 95 15.79 7.69 12.32
N ALA A 96 15.63 8.99 12.09
CA ALA A 96 15.41 9.55 10.76
C ALA A 96 16.70 9.51 9.90
N ILE A 97 17.86 9.78 10.49
CA ILE A 97 19.15 9.85 9.79
C ILE A 97 19.75 8.46 9.54
N ASP A 98 19.71 7.58 10.55
CA ASP A 98 20.35 6.25 10.50
C ASP A 98 19.56 5.20 9.69
N LYS A 99 18.47 5.64 9.05
CA LYS A 99 17.55 4.80 8.27
C LYS A 99 17.00 3.62 9.09
N SER A 100 16.95 3.70 10.43
CA SER A 100 16.33 2.67 11.27
C SER A 100 14.85 2.50 10.96
N LEU A 101 14.21 3.56 10.43
CA LEU A 101 12.82 3.59 9.99
C LEU A 101 12.62 3.10 8.55
N THR A 102 13.70 2.85 7.80
CA THR A 102 13.60 2.19 6.50
C THR A 102 13.35 0.71 6.74
N PRO A 103 12.43 0.06 6.01
CA PRO A 103 12.19 -1.38 6.14
C PRO A 103 13.52 -2.13 6.00
N ARG A 104 14.00 -2.72 7.10
CA ARG A 104 15.20 -3.57 7.09
C ARG A 104 14.70 -4.99 6.92
N TYR A 105 14.92 -5.57 5.74
CA TYR A 105 14.53 -6.91 5.30
C TYR A 105 14.85 -8.06 6.27
N ALA A 106 15.64 -7.83 7.32
CA ALA A 106 16.24 -8.84 8.16
C ALA A 106 15.49 -9.15 9.47
N LYS A 107 14.47 -8.38 9.88
CA LYS A 107 13.77 -8.60 11.17
C LYS A 107 12.39 -9.22 11.05
N ASP A 108 11.63 -8.86 10.02
CA ASP A 108 10.31 -9.43 9.72
C ASP A 108 10.03 -9.25 8.22
N LEU A 109 9.91 -10.37 7.51
CA LEU A 109 9.73 -10.40 6.05
C LEU A 109 8.35 -9.88 5.65
N HIS A 110 7.30 -10.24 6.40
CA HIS A 110 5.94 -9.80 6.10
C HIS A 110 5.80 -8.28 6.30
N GLN A 111 6.31 -7.75 7.42
CA GLN A 111 6.32 -6.30 7.64
C GLN A 111 7.11 -5.56 6.56
N SER A 112 8.20 -6.16 6.09
CA SER A 112 9.01 -5.57 5.01
C SER A 112 8.23 -5.49 3.69
N VAL A 113 7.50 -6.55 3.32
CA VAL A 113 6.64 -6.57 2.13
C VAL A 113 5.58 -5.46 2.21
N VAL A 114 4.83 -5.42 3.30
CA VAL A 114 3.77 -4.42 3.48
C VAL A 114 4.35 -3.00 3.47
N ALA A 115 5.49 -2.78 4.12
CA ALA A 115 6.12 -1.46 4.14
C ALA A 115 6.62 -0.99 2.76
N MET A 116 7.08 -1.89 1.89
CA MET A 116 7.40 -1.54 0.50
C MET A 116 6.15 -1.16 -0.29
N LYS A 117 5.05 -1.89 -0.08
CA LYS A 117 3.77 -1.67 -0.76
C LYS A 117 3.01 -0.43 -0.27
N ALA A 118 3.27 0.01 0.96
CA ALA A 118 2.57 1.09 1.65
C ALA A 118 2.49 2.42 0.85
N ALA A 119 3.50 2.73 0.05
CA ALA A 119 3.47 3.85 -0.89
C ALA A 119 4.00 3.45 -2.28
N ALA A 120 3.77 2.20 -2.67
CA ALA A 120 4.02 1.74 -4.03
C ALA A 120 2.83 2.05 -4.94
N ILE A 121 3.17 2.26 -6.22
CA ILE A 121 2.24 2.18 -7.34
C ILE A 121 2.30 0.74 -7.82
N GLU A 122 1.13 0.15 -8.03
CA GLU A 122 0.99 -1.25 -8.41
C GLU A 122 0.37 -1.35 -9.79
N LYS A 123 0.82 -2.32 -10.58
CA LYS A 123 0.16 -2.76 -11.81
C LYS A 123 0.10 -4.28 -11.82
N VAL A 124 -1.01 -4.82 -12.28
CA VAL A 124 -1.18 -6.25 -12.49
C VAL A 124 -0.99 -6.53 -13.97
N ILE A 125 -0.11 -7.48 -14.28
CA ILE A 125 0.20 -7.91 -15.64
C ILE A 125 -0.08 -9.39 -15.75
N ALA A 126 -0.89 -9.78 -16.72
CA ALA A 126 -1.14 -11.17 -17.07
C ALA A 126 -0.26 -11.57 -18.26
N VAL A 127 0.50 -12.64 -18.10
CA VAL A 127 1.27 -13.28 -19.16
C VAL A 127 0.58 -14.60 -19.52
N PRO A 128 -0.03 -14.72 -20.70
CA PRO A 128 -0.74 -15.95 -21.08
C PRO A 128 0.18 -17.18 -21.03
N LEU A 129 -0.34 -18.36 -20.68
CA LEU A 129 0.40 -19.63 -20.70
C LEU A 129 0.00 -20.44 -21.93
N HIS A 130 0.42 -20.00 -23.11
CA HIS A 130 0.07 -20.68 -24.38
C HIS A 130 1.03 -21.82 -24.76
N ALA A 131 2.15 -21.99 -24.05
CA ALA A 131 3.17 -22.97 -24.38
C ALA A 131 3.82 -23.57 -23.13
N ASP A 132 4.14 -24.86 -23.20
CA ASP A 132 4.88 -25.59 -22.16
C ASP A 132 6.24 -24.93 -21.90
N GLY A 133 6.52 -24.60 -20.63
CA GLY A 133 7.79 -24.00 -20.20
C GLY A 133 7.81 -22.47 -20.08
N ARG A 134 6.73 -21.76 -20.41
CA ARG A 134 6.66 -20.29 -20.22
C ARG A 134 6.73 -19.88 -18.74
N GLY A 135 6.21 -20.71 -17.82
CA GLY A 135 6.39 -20.51 -16.38
C GLY A 135 7.86 -20.49 -15.95
N ILE A 136 8.68 -21.42 -16.49
CA ILE A 136 10.13 -21.47 -16.23
C ILE A 136 10.82 -20.21 -16.75
N LYS A 137 10.40 -19.70 -17.92
CA LYS A 137 10.93 -18.45 -18.47
C LYS A 137 10.62 -17.24 -17.60
N ILE A 138 9.45 -17.20 -16.96
CA ILE A 138 9.07 -16.11 -16.05
C ILE A 138 9.96 -16.14 -14.80
N LEU A 139 10.15 -17.31 -14.19
CA LEU A 139 11.07 -17.46 -13.06
C LEU A 139 12.50 -17.06 -13.45
N SER A 140 12.97 -17.53 -14.62
CA SER A 140 14.27 -17.16 -15.16
C SER A 140 14.39 -15.65 -15.40
N PHE A 141 13.33 -14.98 -15.86
CA PHE A 141 13.31 -13.53 -16.02
C PHE A 141 13.47 -12.82 -14.68
N ILE A 142 12.74 -13.24 -13.65
CA ILE A 142 12.81 -12.67 -12.30
C ILE A 142 14.24 -12.81 -11.75
N GLU A 143 14.81 -14.01 -11.83
CA GLU A 143 16.18 -14.30 -11.37
C GLU A 143 17.23 -13.49 -12.14
N ASN A 144 17.14 -13.45 -13.48
CA ASN A 144 18.08 -12.72 -14.34
C ASN A 144 18.03 -11.18 -14.15
N LYS A 145 16.97 -10.66 -13.54
CA LYS A 145 16.83 -9.22 -13.23
C LYS A 145 17.15 -8.90 -11.77
N ASP A 146 17.90 -9.77 -11.10
CA ASP A 146 18.34 -9.63 -9.71
C ASP A 146 17.18 -9.51 -8.72
N PHE A 147 16.06 -10.18 -8.97
CA PHE A 147 15.00 -10.32 -7.95
C PHE A 147 15.24 -11.58 -7.12
N GLN A 148 15.09 -11.44 -5.80
CA GLN A 148 15.19 -12.54 -4.84
C GLN A 148 13.81 -12.88 -4.30
N GLU A 149 13.47 -14.17 -4.27
CA GLU A 149 12.34 -14.63 -3.48
C GLU A 149 12.62 -14.44 -1.98
N ILE A 150 11.68 -13.78 -1.28
CA ILE A 150 11.77 -13.55 0.17
C ILE A 150 10.62 -14.19 0.95
N LEU A 151 9.47 -14.40 0.30
CA LEU A 151 8.36 -15.24 0.74
C LEU A 151 7.87 -15.98 -0.50
N ASN A 152 7.10 -17.06 -0.31
CA ASN A 152 6.53 -17.81 -1.44
C ASN A 152 5.85 -16.86 -2.44
N ASP A 153 6.23 -16.94 -3.71
CA ASP A 153 5.69 -16.12 -4.81
C ASP A 153 5.97 -14.61 -4.71
N VAL A 154 6.73 -14.15 -3.71
CA VAL A 154 7.04 -12.73 -3.46
C VAL A 154 8.53 -12.46 -3.65
N HIS A 155 8.84 -11.65 -4.65
CA HIS A 155 10.21 -11.40 -5.10
C HIS A 155 10.57 -9.91 -4.99
N VAL A 156 11.74 -9.60 -4.42
CA VAL A 156 12.23 -8.23 -4.19
C VAL A 156 13.51 -8.00 -4.96
N SER A 157 13.66 -6.80 -5.53
CA SER A 157 14.92 -6.47 -6.22
C SER A 157 16.10 -6.37 -5.26
N LYS A 158 17.19 -7.04 -5.61
CA LYS A 158 18.51 -6.89 -4.98
C LYS A 158 19.25 -5.65 -5.47
N ASN A 159 18.81 -5.02 -6.57
CA ASN A 159 19.49 -3.86 -7.14
C ASN A 159 19.08 -2.58 -6.38
N PRO A 160 19.97 -2.02 -5.53
CA PRO A 160 19.62 -0.89 -4.68
C PRO A 160 19.63 0.45 -5.43
N GLU A 161 20.12 0.49 -6.67
CA GLU A 161 20.27 1.71 -7.46
C GLU A 161 19.06 1.97 -8.34
N VAL A 162 18.63 0.96 -9.12
CA VAL A 162 17.60 1.13 -10.14
C VAL A 162 16.22 0.72 -9.65
N PHE A 163 16.11 -0.46 -9.03
CA PHE A 163 14.84 -1.08 -8.63
C PHE A 163 14.69 -1.15 -7.12
N ARG A 164 15.24 -0.16 -6.41
CA ARG A 164 15.15 -0.07 -4.96
C ARG A 164 13.69 -0.15 -4.50
N ASN A 165 13.41 -1.09 -3.61
CA ASN A 165 12.08 -1.37 -3.06
C ASN A 165 11.03 -1.77 -4.12
N CYS A 166 11.45 -2.30 -5.27
CA CYS A 166 10.53 -2.93 -6.22
C CYS A 166 10.21 -4.36 -5.79
N LEU A 167 8.95 -4.74 -5.99
CA LEU A 167 8.37 -6.03 -5.62
C LEU A 167 7.65 -6.64 -6.83
N ILE A 168 7.76 -7.95 -6.99
CA ILE A 168 6.98 -8.74 -7.93
C ILE A 168 6.31 -9.86 -7.13
N GLU A 169 4.98 -9.91 -7.16
CA GLU A 169 4.19 -10.98 -6.58
C GLU A 169 3.55 -11.82 -7.69
N VAL A 170 3.67 -13.14 -7.62
CA VAL A 170 3.01 -14.08 -8.54
C VAL A 170 1.68 -14.51 -7.92
N LEU A 171 0.56 -14.15 -8.54
CA LEU A 171 -0.77 -14.28 -7.92
C LEU A 171 -1.51 -15.57 -8.29
N SER A 172 -1.39 -16.01 -9.54
CA SER A 172 -2.12 -17.17 -10.05
C SER A 172 -1.43 -17.71 -11.29
N VAL A 173 -1.50 -19.04 -11.44
CA VAL A 173 -0.94 -19.82 -12.54
C VAL A 173 -2.02 -20.80 -13.00
N GLU A 174 -3.03 -20.30 -13.71
CA GLU A 174 -4.01 -21.15 -14.39
C GLU A 174 -3.79 -21.12 -15.90
N SER A 175 -4.52 -20.25 -16.61
CA SER A 175 -4.39 -20.03 -18.06
C SER A 175 -3.41 -18.90 -18.41
N ALA A 176 -3.03 -18.10 -17.41
CA ALA A 176 -2.05 -17.04 -17.48
C ALA A 176 -1.33 -16.94 -16.13
N VAL A 177 -0.04 -16.58 -16.17
CA VAL A 177 0.68 -16.15 -14.97
C VAL A 177 0.35 -14.70 -14.73
N THR A 178 -0.36 -14.43 -13.63
CA THR A 178 -0.68 -13.07 -13.24
C THR A 178 0.37 -12.58 -12.23
N MET A 179 1.02 -11.47 -12.54
CA MET A 179 2.01 -10.84 -11.68
C MET A 179 1.55 -9.46 -11.24
N ARG A 180 1.72 -9.13 -9.96
CA ARG A 180 1.59 -7.77 -9.45
C ARG A 180 2.98 -7.18 -9.30
N ILE A 181 3.24 -6.09 -10.01
CA ILE A 181 4.50 -5.34 -9.93
C ILE A 181 4.23 -4.09 -9.11
N SER A 182 4.95 -3.93 -8.01
CA SER A 182 4.87 -2.77 -7.12
C SER A 182 6.19 -1.99 -7.16
N ALA A 183 6.13 -0.68 -7.41
CA ALA A 183 7.30 0.19 -7.47
C ALA A 183 7.05 1.56 -6.85
N ARG A 184 8.11 2.25 -6.40
CA ARG A 184 8.03 3.57 -5.77
C ARG A 184 7.75 4.72 -6.73
N SER A 185 7.97 4.51 -8.03
CA SER A 185 7.77 5.53 -9.05
C SER A 185 7.20 4.91 -10.33
N THR A 186 6.44 5.72 -11.07
CA THR A 186 5.91 5.35 -12.38
C THR A 186 7.03 5.02 -13.37
N ALA A 187 8.18 5.71 -13.27
CA ALA A 187 9.33 5.45 -14.11
C ALA A 187 9.88 4.04 -13.91
N GLN A 188 10.14 3.63 -12.65
CA GLN A 188 10.58 2.27 -12.33
C GLN A 188 9.57 1.22 -12.79
N LEU A 189 8.29 1.48 -12.53
CA LEU A 189 7.21 0.58 -12.93
C LEU A 189 7.17 0.37 -14.45
N ASN A 190 7.25 1.46 -15.21
CA ASN A 190 7.24 1.41 -16.68
C ASN A 190 8.49 0.70 -17.23
N ILE A 191 9.66 0.88 -16.63
CA ILE A 191 10.88 0.15 -17.02
C ILE A 191 10.66 -1.36 -16.82
N LEU A 192 10.14 -1.78 -15.65
CA LEU A 192 9.87 -3.21 -15.38
C LEU A 192 8.86 -3.79 -16.36
N ILE A 193 7.78 -3.05 -16.66
CA ILE A 193 6.76 -3.48 -17.63
C ILE A 193 7.35 -3.58 -19.04
N HIS A 194 8.15 -2.63 -19.49
CA HIS A 194 8.78 -2.69 -20.80
C HIS A 194 9.80 -3.83 -20.91
N MET A 195 10.57 -4.09 -19.85
CA MET A 195 11.45 -5.26 -19.82
C MET A 195 10.65 -6.56 -19.89
N LEU A 196 9.52 -6.65 -19.19
CA LEU A 196 8.65 -7.80 -19.25
C LEU A 196 8.02 -7.96 -20.64
N GLN A 197 7.55 -6.88 -21.26
CA GLN A 197 6.95 -6.90 -22.60
C GLN A 197 7.97 -7.22 -23.71
N ALA A 198 9.25 -6.88 -23.51
CA ALA A 198 10.31 -7.26 -24.44
C ALA A 198 10.51 -8.79 -24.48
N GLU A 199 10.37 -9.45 -23.32
CA GLU A 199 10.48 -10.91 -23.19
C GLU A 199 9.15 -11.62 -23.49
N PHE A 200 8.03 -10.98 -23.16
CA PHE A 200 6.66 -11.47 -23.31
C PHE A 200 5.78 -10.42 -24.02
N PRO A 201 5.85 -10.30 -25.36
CA PRO A 201 5.11 -9.28 -26.10
C PRO A 201 3.59 -9.38 -25.99
N ASP A 202 3.08 -10.55 -25.61
CA ASP A 202 1.67 -10.85 -25.39
C ASP A 202 1.21 -10.58 -23.94
N ALA A 203 2.05 -9.96 -23.10
CA ALA A 203 1.67 -9.57 -21.75
C ALA A 203 0.62 -8.44 -21.75
N ILE A 204 -0.44 -8.62 -20.98
CA ILE A 204 -1.59 -7.70 -20.92
C ILE A 204 -1.66 -7.07 -19.53
N GLU A 205 -1.76 -5.73 -19.48
CA GLU A 205 -2.06 -5.04 -18.23
C GLU A 205 -3.53 -5.24 -17.85
N THR A 206 -3.77 -5.79 -16.66
CA THR A 206 -5.10 -6.04 -16.10
C THR A 206 -5.36 -5.08 -14.95
N GLY A 207 -6.55 -4.49 -14.91
CA GLY A 207 -6.96 -3.63 -13.80
C GLY A 207 -6.31 -2.24 -13.78
N LYS A 208 -6.63 -1.39 -14.78
CA LYS A 208 -6.50 0.06 -14.59
C LYS A 208 -7.42 0.49 -13.45
N GLN A 209 -6.89 0.60 -12.24
CA GLN A 209 -7.57 1.27 -11.15
C GLN A 209 -7.52 2.77 -11.47
N ASP A 210 -8.65 3.32 -11.88
CA ASP A 210 -8.72 4.68 -12.42
C ASP A 210 -8.69 5.69 -11.28
N LYS A 211 -7.49 5.95 -10.76
CA LYS A 211 -7.23 6.91 -9.68
C LYS A 211 -7.82 8.29 -9.96
N ILE A 212 -7.98 8.65 -11.23
CA ILE A 212 -8.64 9.90 -11.65
C ILE A 212 -10.12 9.83 -11.29
N THR A 213 -10.80 8.73 -11.59
CA THR A 213 -12.20 8.52 -11.22
C THR A 213 -12.39 8.54 -9.70
N ASP A 214 -11.50 7.91 -8.91
CA ASP A 214 -11.55 7.95 -7.45
C ASP A 214 -11.37 9.38 -6.90
N ALA A 215 -10.42 10.13 -7.47
CA ALA A 215 -10.18 11.53 -7.10
C ALA A 215 -11.37 12.44 -7.46
N VAL A 216 -12.01 12.24 -8.61
CA VAL A 216 -13.21 12.98 -9.04
C VAL A 216 -14.38 12.70 -8.08
N ILE A 217 -14.62 11.43 -7.73
CA ILE A 217 -15.69 11.04 -6.79
C ILE A 217 -15.46 11.68 -5.42
N ALA A 218 -14.21 11.68 -4.93
CA ALA A 218 -13.86 12.29 -3.65
C ALA A 218 -14.13 13.81 -3.65
N LEU A 219 -13.69 14.51 -4.70
CA LEU A 219 -13.90 15.95 -4.85
C LEU A 219 -15.39 16.31 -4.94
N GLU A 220 -16.18 15.55 -5.71
CA GLU A 220 -17.63 15.74 -5.80
C GLU A 220 -18.32 15.59 -4.46
N ASN A 221 -17.90 14.58 -3.66
CA ASN A 221 -18.47 14.35 -2.34
C ASN A 221 -18.16 15.51 -1.38
N GLU A 222 -16.94 16.04 -1.39
CA GLU A 222 -16.59 17.23 -0.60
C GLU A 222 -17.42 18.45 -1.01
N ILE A 223 -17.57 18.70 -2.30
CA ILE A 223 -18.37 19.82 -2.82
C ILE A 223 -19.84 19.69 -2.39
N LYS A 224 -20.42 18.48 -2.50
CA LYS A 224 -21.80 18.21 -2.07
C LYS A 224 -22.00 18.51 -0.59
N LEU A 225 -21.08 18.05 0.27
CA LEU A 225 -21.15 18.29 1.73
C LEU A 225 -20.96 19.78 2.09
N LYS A 226 -20.12 20.52 1.36
CA LYS A 226 -19.98 21.98 1.53
C LYS A 226 -21.25 22.74 1.17
N LEU A 227 -21.94 22.31 0.11
CA LEU A 227 -23.18 22.95 -0.36
C LEU A 227 -24.39 22.57 0.50
N GLY A 228 -24.39 21.37 1.09
CA GLY A 228 -25.50 20.84 1.89
C GLY A 228 -25.60 21.40 3.32
N CYS A 229 -24.64 22.19 3.80
CA CYS A 229 -24.51 22.57 5.22
C CYS A 229 -24.52 21.35 6.16
N ASP A 230 -23.88 20.27 5.72
CA ASP A 230 -23.82 19.01 6.46
C ASP A 230 -22.93 19.11 7.71
N GLU A 231 -23.06 18.10 8.58
CA GLU A 231 -22.37 17.99 9.86
C GLU A 231 -20.84 18.24 9.73
N PRO A 232 -20.23 19.10 10.58
CA PRO A 232 -18.82 19.49 10.46
C PRO A 232 -17.84 18.31 10.39
N THR A 233 -18.15 17.22 11.08
CA THR A 233 -17.35 15.98 11.09
C THR A 233 -17.33 15.29 9.72
N LYS A 234 -18.45 15.26 9.00
CA LYS A 234 -18.53 14.66 7.66
C LYS A 234 -17.75 15.47 6.64
N LEU A 235 -17.86 16.79 6.73
CA LEU A 235 -17.10 17.71 5.89
C LEU A 235 -15.59 17.56 6.12
N LEU A 236 -15.14 17.47 7.38
CA LEU A 236 -13.74 17.25 7.71
C LEU A 236 -13.23 15.92 7.12
N LYS A 237 -13.99 14.83 7.27
CA LYS A 237 -13.65 13.52 6.68
C LYS A 237 -13.54 13.58 5.16
N ALA A 238 -14.49 14.24 4.49
CA ALA A 238 -14.47 14.36 3.03
C ALA A 238 -13.28 15.17 2.56
N LYS A 239 -12.99 16.30 3.22
CA LYS A 239 -11.82 17.13 2.92
C LYS A 239 -10.51 16.36 3.03
N VAL A 240 -10.35 15.55 4.08
CA VAL A 240 -9.17 14.69 4.24
C VAL A 240 -9.03 13.71 3.06
N VAL A 241 -10.12 13.10 2.61
CA VAL A 241 -10.06 12.16 1.47
C VAL A 241 -9.65 12.88 0.19
N THR A 242 -10.19 14.07 -0.06
CA THR A 242 -9.78 14.89 -1.21
C THR A 242 -8.31 15.26 -1.12
N ASP A 243 -7.85 15.81 0.01
CA ASP A 243 -6.45 16.21 0.23
C ASP A 243 -5.47 15.04 0.02
N LEU A 244 -5.91 13.79 0.27
CA LEU A 244 -5.11 12.58 0.04
C LEU A 244 -5.06 12.13 -1.43
N LEU A 245 -6.10 12.42 -2.22
CA LEU A 245 -6.26 11.93 -3.59
C LEU A 245 -5.94 12.99 -4.65
N VAL A 246 -6.02 14.27 -4.29
CA VAL A 246 -5.76 15.44 -5.14
C VAL A 246 -4.64 16.27 -4.49
N PRO A 247 -3.36 16.04 -4.87
CA PRO A 247 -2.23 16.79 -4.34
C PRO A 247 -2.18 18.24 -4.84
#